data_AF-A0A1G8MN96-F1
#
_entry.id   AF-A0A1G8MN96-F1
#
_cell.length_a   1.000
_cell.length_b   1.000
_cell.length_c   1.000
_cell.angle_alpha   90.00
_cell.angle_beta   90.00
_cell.angle_gamma   90.00
#
_symmetry.space_group_name_H-M   'P 1'
#
loop_
_entity.id
_entity.type
_entity.pdbx_description
1 polymer ?
#
loop_
_entity_poly.entity_id
_entity_poly.type
_entity_poly.pdbx_seq_one_letter_code
_entity_poly.pdbx_strand_id
1 'polypeptide(L)'
;MSKNKSKNHPKIKTILNDHWEEFKIKYLPGKVPTDMLDHVVDQVEKSMSCGNPENGYAKYKCLDCGEEHVVSFSCKSRFCSRCGKVYVDKWVD
;
A
#
# COMPACT_ATOMS: atom_id res chain seq x y z
N MET A 1 -0.52 7.85 -36.27
CA MET A 1 0.40 7.39 -35.20
C MET A 1 -0.44 6.74 -34.11
N SER A 2 -0.60 5.41 -34.16
CA SER A 2 -1.40 4.68 -33.17
C SER A 2 -0.71 4.72 -31.81
N LYS A 3 -1.36 5.34 -30.82
CA LYS A 3 -0.90 5.32 -29.43
C LYS A 3 -0.93 3.87 -28.94
N ASN A 4 0.24 3.33 -28.60
CA ASN A 4 0.39 2.05 -27.93
C ASN A 4 -0.53 2.04 -26.69
N LYS A 5 -1.53 1.17 -26.69
CA LYS A 5 -2.34 0.90 -25.50
C LYS A 5 -1.42 0.22 -24.49
N SER A 6 -0.91 1.00 -23.54
CA SER A 6 -0.23 0.47 -22.35
C SER A 6 -1.12 -0.62 -21.75
N LYS A 7 -0.58 -1.83 -21.59
CA LYS A 7 -1.29 -2.90 -20.90
C LYS A 7 -1.54 -2.42 -19.46
N ASN A 8 -2.79 -2.14 -19.10
CA ASN A 8 -3.15 -1.73 -17.74
C ASN A 8 -2.90 -2.90 -16.79
N HIS A 9 -1.71 -2.96 -16.20
CA HIS A 9 -1.39 -3.94 -15.17
C HIS A 9 -2.17 -3.56 -13.91
N PRO A 10 -3.06 -4.42 -13.38
CA PRO A 10 -3.79 -4.12 -12.17
C PRO A 10 -2.81 -3.91 -11.01
N LYS A 11 -3.03 -2.86 -10.21
CA LYS A 11 -2.23 -2.58 -9.02
C LYS A 11 -2.75 -3.46 -7.88
N ILE A 12 -1.86 -4.05 -7.08
CA ILE A 12 -2.25 -4.84 -5.90
C ILE A 12 -3.21 -4.07 -5.00
N LYS A 13 -2.96 -2.76 -4.79
CA LYS A 13 -3.86 -1.89 -4.02
C LYS A 13 -5.30 -1.93 -4.55
N THR A 14 -5.48 -1.91 -5.87
CA THR A 14 -6.81 -1.97 -6.50
C THR A 14 -7.47 -3.33 -6.25
N ILE A 15 -6.75 -4.43 -6.51
CA ILE A 15 -7.25 -5.80 -6.27
C ILE A 15 -7.70 -5.97 -4.81
N LEU A 16 -6.90 -5.48 -3.85
CA LEU A 16 -7.27 -5.54 -2.44
C LEU A 16 -8.51 -4.69 -2.14
N ASN A 17 -8.59 -3.45 -2.63
CA ASN A 17 -9.78 -2.63 -2.41
C ASN A 17 -11.06 -3.25 -3.00
N ASP A 18 -10.96 -3.92 -4.14
CA ASP A 18 -12.13 -4.47 -4.84
C ASP A 18 -12.63 -5.79 -4.21
N HIS A 19 -11.75 -6.57 -3.56
CA HIS A 19 -12.06 -7.95 -3.18
C HIS A 19 -11.79 -8.31 -1.71
N TRP A 20 -11.16 -7.43 -0.93
CA TRP A 20 -10.71 -7.75 0.42
C TRP A 20 -11.84 -8.13 1.37
N GLU A 21 -12.96 -7.40 1.38
CA GLU A 21 -14.05 -7.66 2.33
C GLU A 21 -14.67 -9.05 2.12
N GLU A 22 -14.93 -9.43 0.87
CA GLU A 22 -15.42 -10.78 0.57
C GLU A 22 -14.40 -11.84 1.00
N PHE A 23 -13.12 -11.60 0.70
CA PHE A 23 -12.05 -12.53 1.07
C PHE A 23 -11.90 -12.70 2.58
N LYS A 24 -11.92 -11.58 3.32
CA LYS A 24 -11.82 -11.54 4.78
C LYS A 24 -12.91 -12.36 5.46
N ILE A 25 -14.14 -12.34 4.92
CA ILE A 25 -15.28 -13.05 5.51
C ILE A 25 -15.33 -14.51 5.04
N LYS A 26 -15.20 -14.77 3.73
CA LYS A 26 -15.47 -16.09 3.15
C LYS A 26 -14.26 -17.02 3.13
N TYR A 27 -13.06 -16.47 2.99
CA TYR A 27 -11.87 -17.26 2.66
C TYR A 27 -10.76 -17.17 3.68
N LEU A 28 -10.59 -16.04 4.37
CA LEU A 28 -9.51 -15.88 5.35
C LEU A 28 -9.63 -16.83 6.57
N PRO A 29 -10.83 -17.07 7.15
CA PRO A 29 -10.98 -18.04 8.23
C PRO A 29 -10.54 -19.44 7.78
N GLY A 30 -9.58 -20.04 8.50
CA GLY A 30 -9.04 -21.37 8.17
C GLY A 30 -7.92 -21.38 7.11
N LYS A 31 -7.52 -20.22 6.55
CA LYS A 31 -6.32 -20.11 5.71
C LYS A 31 -5.08 -19.68 6.49
N VAL A 32 -5.27 -19.04 7.64
CA VAL A 32 -4.20 -18.61 8.54
C VAL A 32 -4.51 -19.06 9.96
N PRO A 33 -3.50 -19.27 10.81
CA PRO A 33 -3.69 -19.54 12.23
C PRO A 33 -4.55 -18.47 12.90
N THR A 34 -5.41 -18.88 13.83
CA THR A 34 -6.37 -17.99 14.49
C THR A 34 -5.68 -16.81 15.20
N ASP A 35 -4.54 -17.07 15.82
CA ASP A 35 -3.70 -16.07 16.50
C ASP A 35 -3.04 -15.06 15.55
N MET A 36 -3.02 -15.35 14.24
CA MET A 36 -2.49 -14.44 13.21
C MET A 36 -3.57 -13.67 12.46
N LEU A 37 -4.86 -14.00 12.64
CA LEU A 37 -5.95 -13.39 11.87
C LEU A 37 -5.95 -11.86 11.96
N ASP A 38 -5.94 -11.34 13.19
CA ASP A 38 -5.97 -9.89 13.44
C ASP A 38 -4.76 -9.18 12.82
N HIS A 39 -3.58 -9.80 12.90
CA HIS A 39 -2.38 -9.26 12.30
C HIS A 39 -2.47 -9.22 10.77
N VAL A 40 -2.94 -10.30 10.14
CA VAL A 40 -3.10 -10.34 8.68
C VAL A 40 -4.12 -9.28 8.23
N VAL A 41 -5.24 -9.15 8.94
CA VAL A 41 -6.26 -8.14 8.65
C VAL A 41 -5.68 -6.74 8.73
N ASP A 42 -5.03 -6.40 9.84
CA ASP A 42 -4.37 -5.10 10.05
C ASP A 42 -3.37 -4.79 8.93
N GLN A 43 -2.52 -5.76 8.56
CA GLN A 43 -1.49 -5.54 7.55
C GLN A 43 -2.05 -5.37 6.14
N VAL A 44 -3.15 -6.04 5.79
CA VAL A 44 -3.82 -5.87 4.49
C VAL A 44 -4.56 -4.54 4.43
N GLU A 45 -5.33 -4.18 5.45
CA GLU A 45 -6.09 -2.92 5.49
C GLU A 45 -5.16 -1.69 5.52
N LYS A 46 -4.03 -1.77 6.22
CA LYS A 46 -2.95 -0.76 6.13
C LYS A 46 -2.41 -0.60 4.72
N SER A 47 -2.26 -1.71 3.97
CA SER A 47 -1.78 -1.66 2.60
C SER A 47 -2.78 -0.99 1.65
N MET A 48 -4.08 -1.15 1.89
CA MET A 48 -5.18 -0.51 1.14
C MET A 48 -5.24 1.00 1.37
N SER A 49 -4.79 1.49 2.53
CA SER A 49 -4.73 2.92 2.86
C SER A 49 -3.33 3.53 2.73
N CYS A 50 -2.36 2.78 2.18
CA CYS A 50 -0.98 3.23 2.08
C CYS A 50 -0.86 4.53 1.27
N GLY A 51 -0.17 5.52 1.86
CA GLY A 51 0.05 6.84 1.27
C GLY A 51 -1.18 7.76 1.32
N ASN A 52 -2.20 7.45 2.12
CA ASN A 52 -3.29 8.39 2.40
C ASN A 52 -2.78 9.50 3.34
N PRO A 53 -2.83 10.79 2.95
CA PRO A 53 -2.47 11.91 3.83
C PRO A 53 -3.29 11.96 5.13
N GLU A 54 -4.52 11.45 5.15
CA GLU A 54 -5.35 11.40 6.36
C GLU A 54 -4.73 10.52 7.46
N ASN A 55 -3.88 9.56 7.07
CA ASN A 55 -3.11 8.71 7.99
C ASN A 55 -1.77 9.35 8.42
N GLY A 56 -1.57 10.63 8.13
CA GLY A 56 -0.37 11.38 8.46
C GLY A 56 0.53 11.66 7.26
N TYR A 57 1.18 12.81 7.33
CA TYR A 57 2.12 13.28 6.33
C TYR A 57 3.18 14.19 6.97
N ALA A 58 4.32 14.32 6.28
CA ALA A 58 5.27 15.40 6.53
C ALA A 58 5.10 16.48 5.47
N LYS A 59 5.14 17.75 5.88
CA LYS A 59 5.10 18.90 4.98
C LYS A 59 6.43 19.62 5.03
N TYR A 60 7.03 19.82 3.87
CA TYR A 60 8.30 20.50 3.70
C TYR A 60 8.07 21.78 2.93
N LYS A 61 8.81 22.83 3.27
CA LYS A 61 8.78 24.11 2.55
C LYS A 61 10.21 24.47 2.14
N CYS A 62 10.41 24.74 0.86
CA CYS A 62 11.67 25.27 0.36
C CYS A 62 11.84 26.71 0.86
N LEU A 63 13.00 27.02 1.45
CA LEU A 63 13.27 28.36 1.98
C LEU A 63 13.63 29.36 0.88
N ASP A 64 14.12 28.90 -0.27
CA ASP A 64 14.55 29.76 -1.37
C ASP A 64 13.39 30.18 -2.30
N CYS A 65 12.54 29.23 -2.70
CA CYS A 65 11.41 29.48 -3.61
C CYS A 65 10.02 29.47 -2.94
N GLY A 66 9.94 29.04 -1.68
CA GLY A 66 8.67 28.98 -0.93
C GLY A 66 7.76 27.80 -1.28
N GLU A 67 8.13 26.95 -2.25
CA GLU A 67 7.33 25.78 -2.67
C GLU A 67 7.15 24.77 -1.52
N GLU A 68 5.96 24.17 -1.43
CA GLU A 68 5.61 23.20 -0.41
C GLU A 68 5.44 21.80 -0.99
N HIS A 69 6.05 20.82 -0.33
CA HIS A 69 5.92 19.41 -0.69
C HIS A 69 5.31 18.62 0.46
N VAL A 70 4.26 17.85 0.17
CA VAL A 70 3.60 16.97 1.13
C VAL A 70 3.99 15.53 0.82
N VAL A 71 4.52 14.83 1.82
CA VAL A 71 4.91 13.43 1.73
C VAL A 71 4.07 12.62 2.72
N SER A 72 3.08 11.91 2.19
CA SER A 72 2.24 11.00 3.00
C SER A 72 3.03 9.80 3.49
N PHE A 73 2.74 9.36 4.72
CA PHE A 73 3.44 8.23 5.30
C PHE A 73 3.10 6.91 4.61
N SER A 74 4.10 6.04 4.54
CA SER A 74 3.96 4.68 4.02
C SER A 74 3.41 3.75 5.10
N CYS A 75 2.59 2.77 4.70
CA CYS A 75 2.03 1.80 5.64
C CYS A 75 3.04 0.80 6.22
N LYS A 76 4.20 0.62 5.58
CA LYS A 76 5.26 -0.34 5.94
C LYS A 76 4.83 -1.82 5.95
N SER A 77 3.63 -2.15 5.46
CA SER A 77 3.14 -3.53 5.33
C SER A 77 3.83 -4.27 4.19
N ARG A 78 4.12 -5.57 4.40
CA ARG A 78 4.69 -6.46 3.37
C ARG A 78 3.71 -6.78 2.24
N PHE A 79 2.39 -6.65 2.48
CA PHE A 79 1.36 -6.82 1.44
C PHE A 79 1.28 -5.64 0.48
N CYS A 80 1.87 -4.49 0.84
CA CYS A 80 1.96 -3.34 -0.03
C CYS A 80 3.16 -3.47 -0.97
N SER A 81 2.93 -3.67 -2.28
CA SER A 81 4.04 -3.77 -3.25
C SER A 81 4.96 -2.55 -3.26
N ARG A 82 4.43 -1.34 -3.03
CA ARG A 82 5.24 -0.11 -2.91
C ARG A 82 6.19 -0.17 -1.71
N CYS A 83 5.72 -0.61 -0.55
CA CYS A 83 6.56 -0.69 0.65
C CYS A 83 7.49 -1.92 0.58
N GLY A 84 6.97 -3.06 0.14
CA GLY A 84 7.72 -4.30 -0.05
C GLY A 84 8.92 -4.12 -0.99
N LYS A 85 8.76 -3.39 -2.10
CA LYS A 85 9.89 -3.06 -3.00
C LYS A 85 11.01 -2.35 -2.24
N VAL A 86 10.69 -1.33 -1.45
CA VAL A 86 11.69 -0.57 -0.67
C VAL A 86 12.43 -1.47 0.32
N TYR A 87 11.73 -2.42 0.96
CA TYR A 87 12.37 -3.39 1.85
C TYR A 87 13.32 -4.33 1.12
N VAL A 88 12.95 -4.80 -0.08
CA VAL A 88 13.81 -5.67 -0.89
C VAL A 88 15.04 -4.90 -1.37
N ASP A 89 14.85 -3.70 -1.93
CA ASP A 89 15.95 -2.87 -2.43
C ASP A 89 16.97 -2.62 -1.30
N LYS A 90 16.50 -2.23 -0.10
CA LYS A 90 17.36 -2.02 1.09
C LYS A 90 18.06 -3.26 1.63
N TRP A 91 17.57 -4.46 1.31
CA TRP A 91 18.20 -5.71 1.76
C TRP A 91 19.31 -6.16 0.81
N VAL A 92 19.24 -5.76 -0.46
CA VAL A 92 20.24 -6.09 -1.47
C VAL A 92 21.44 -5.14 -1.42
N ASP A 93 21.21 -3.90 -0.97
CA ASP A 93 22.26 -2.91 -0.69
C ASP A 93 23.21 -3.35 0.45
#